data_AF-A0A6G1K990-F1
#
_entry.id   AF-A0A6G1K990-F1
#
_cell.length_a   1.000
_cell.length_b   1.000
_cell.length_c   1.000
_cell.angle_alpha   90.00
_cell.angle_beta   90.00
_cell.angle_gamma   90.00
#
_symmetry.space_group_name_H-M   'P 1'
#
loop_
_entity.id
_entity.type
_entity.pdbx_description
1 polymer ?
#
loop_
_entity_poly.entity_id
_entity_poly.type
_entity_poly.pdbx_seq_one_letter_code
_entity_poly.pdbx_strand_id
1 'polypeptide(L)'
;MTSKIAVVVSYPSQHPTTKAPLTFDMKYYLATHMPLIEGLWGPHGLKRWSINTFPDPCPLTGQTPPYRVQTTCWFDSVEQLKNAMEKGGDKGRLDIENFSNVQPIICVGEKGEAGMMDKE
;
A
#
# COMPACT_ATOMS: atom_id res chain seq x y z
N MET A 1 11.21 -13.63 18.93
CA MET A 1 10.20 -12.56 19.11
C MET A 1 9.61 -12.27 17.74
N THR A 2 8.29 -12.31 17.57
CA THR A 2 7.63 -11.95 16.32
C THR A 2 7.52 -10.43 16.24
N SER A 3 8.38 -9.80 15.43
CA SER A 3 8.31 -8.36 15.20
C SER A 3 7.11 -8.03 14.30
N LYS A 4 6.18 -7.22 14.83
CA LYS A 4 5.08 -6.68 14.04
C LYS A 4 5.63 -5.81 12.93
N ILE A 5 5.19 -6.05 11.71
CA ILE A 5 5.65 -5.31 10.53
C ILE A 5 4.54 -4.44 9.96
N ALA A 6 4.96 -3.37 9.31
CA ALA A 6 4.13 -2.56 8.43
C ALA A 6 4.66 -2.72 7.00
N VAL A 7 3.77 -3.02 6.08
CA VAL A 7 4.04 -3.14 4.65
C VAL A 7 3.38 -1.96 3.97
N VAL A 8 4.17 -1.08 3.37
CA VAL A 8 3.67 0.11 2.69
C VAL A 8 3.75 -0.10 1.18
N VAL A 9 2.60 -0.11 0.53
CA VAL A 9 2.44 -0.22 -0.91
C VAL A 9 2.22 1.19 -1.46
N SER A 10 3.20 1.73 -2.19
CA SER A 10 3.22 3.13 -2.61
C SER A 10 3.13 3.27 -4.13
N TYR A 11 2.13 4.00 -4.64
CA TYR A 11 1.97 4.27 -6.07
C TYR A 11 2.66 5.59 -6.44
N PRO A 12 3.72 5.56 -7.26
CA PRO A 12 4.41 6.77 -7.71
C PRO A 12 3.48 7.72 -8.45
N SER A 13 3.71 9.02 -8.32
CA SER A 13 2.89 10.05 -9.00
C SER A 13 3.03 10.04 -10.52
N GLN A 14 4.06 9.36 -11.05
CA GLN A 14 4.35 9.28 -12.48
C GLN A 14 4.84 7.89 -12.84
N HIS A 15 4.54 7.48 -14.08
CA HIS A 15 5.03 6.24 -14.65
C HIS A 15 6.57 6.28 -14.78
N PRO A 16 7.30 5.24 -14.32
CA PRO A 16 8.77 5.27 -14.24
C PRO A 16 9.44 5.51 -15.59
N THR A 17 8.91 4.88 -16.65
CA THR A 17 9.42 4.99 -18.03
C THR A 17 8.87 6.20 -18.79
N THR A 18 7.55 6.30 -18.96
CA THR A 18 6.93 7.31 -19.83
C THR A 18 6.78 8.68 -19.19
N LYS A 19 6.97 8.79 -17.87
CA LYS A 19 6.71 9.99 -17.06
C LYS A 19 5.25 10.48 -17.09
N ALA A 20 4.34 9.68 -17.64
CA ALA A 20 2.91 9.99 -17.62
C ALA A 20 2.39 10.09 -16.17
N PRO A 21 1.47 11.03 -15.86
CA PRO A 21 0.86 11.11 -14.53
C PRO A 21 0.17 9.81 -14.12
N LEU A 22 0.07 9.58 -12.80
CA LEU A 22 -0.70 8.47 -12.24
C LEU A 22 -2.17 8.57 -12.68
N THR A 23 -2.67 7.49 -13.27
CA THR A 23 -4.10 7.20 -13.39
C THR A 23 -4.43 6.17 -12.33
N PHE A 24 -5.39 6.46 -11.45
CA PHE A 24 -5.77 5.58 -10.36
C PHE A 24 -7.29 5.58 -10.15
N ASP A 25 -7.95 4.44 -10.39
CA ASP A 25 -9.35 4.24 -10.08
C ASP A 25 -9.53 3.81 -8.62
N MET A 26 -9.73 4.79 -7.74
CA MET A 26 -9.95 4.54 -6.32
C MET A 26 -11.26 3.76 -6.05
N LYS A 27 -12.26 3.87 -6.93
CA LYS A 27 -13.53 3.15 -6.76
C LYS A 27 -13.32 1.66 -7.01
N TYR A 28 -12.64 1.29 -8.11
CA TYR A 28 -12.27 -0.10 -8.37
C TYR A 28 -11.32 -0.62 -7.28
N TYR A 29 -10.35 0.20 -6.87
CA TYR A 29 -9.40 -0.17 -5.83
C TYR A 29 -10.11 -0.61 -4.53
N LEU A 30 -11.08 0.18 -4.06
CA LEU A 30 -11.81 -0.12 -2.83
C LEU A 30 -12.87 -1.23 -3.00
N ALA A 31 -13.57 -1.26 -4.13
CA ALA A 31 -14.69 -2.18 -4.33
C ALA A 31 -14.26 -3.58 -4.80
N THR A 32 -13.08 -3.69 -5.43
CA THR A 32 -12.62 -4.94 -6.05
C THR A 32 -11.24 -5.35 -5.53
N HIS A 33 -10.25 -4.47 -5.65
CA HIS A 33 -8.87 -4.83 -5.33
C HIS A 33 -8.66 -5.11 -3.83
N MET A 34 -9.14 -4.24 -2.95
CA MET A 34 -8.97 -4.43 -1.51
C MET A 34 -9.67 -5.70 -0.98
N PRO A 35 -10.92 -6.01 -1.36
CA PRO A 35 -11.54 -7.31 -1.03
C PRO A 35 -10.76 -8.51 -1.57
N LEU A 36 -10.20 -8.42 -2.78
CA LEU A 36 -9.33 -9.45 -3.34
C LEU A 36 -8.08 -9.65 -2.45
N ILE A 37 -7.41 -8.56 -2.07
CA ILE A 37 -6.23 -8.61 -1.18
C ILE A 37 -6.59 -9.15 0.20
N GLU A 38 -7.72 -8.77 0.78
CA GLU A 38 -8.22 -9.33 2.04
C GLU A 38 -8.44 -10.84 1.95
N GLY A 39 -9.09 -11.30 0.88
CA GLY A 39 -9.32 -12.73 0.65
C GLY A 39 -8.03 -13.52 0.45
N LEU A 40 -7.02 -12.92 -0.20
CA LEU A 40 -5.73 -13.56 -0.47
C LEU A 40 -4.79 -13.52 0.73
N TRP A 41 -4.71 -12.40 1.45
CA TRP A 41 -3.70 -12.19 2.51
C TRP A 41 -4.25 -12.39 3.91
N GLY A 42 -5.57 -12.24 4.12
CA GLY A 42 -6.25 -12.47 5.39
C GLY A 42 -5.94 -13.82 6.01
N PRO A 43 -6.09 -14.94 5.27
CA PRO A 43 -5.73 -16.28 5.76
C PRO A 43 -4.25 -16.44 6.14
N HIS A 44 -3.38 -15.54 5.67
CA HIS A 44 -1.93 -15.58 5.89
C HIS A 44 -1.44 -14.54 6.89
N GLY A 45 -2.34 -13.84 7.58
CA GLY A 45 -1.98 -13.01 8.73
C GLY A 45 -2.12 -11.50 8.53
N LEU A 46 -2.73 -11.04 7.43
CA LEU A 46 -3.10 -9.63 7.29
C LEU A 46 -4.07 -9.25 8.42
N LYS A 47 -3.68 -8.29 9.26
CA LYS A 47 -4.46 -7.87 10.43
C LYS A 47 -5.38 -6.70 10.17
N ARG A 48 -4.90 -5.75 9.38
CA ARG A 48 -5.59 -4.51 9.02
C ARG A 48 -4.85 -3.84 7.88
N TRP A 49 -5.52 -2.88 7.26
CA TRP A 49 -4.92 -1.97 6.31
C TRP A 49 -5.50 -0.57 6.45
N SER A 50 -4.80 0.42 5.90
CA SER A 50 -5.29 1.80 5.78
C SER A 50 -4.76 2.41 4.50
N ILE A 51 -5.50 3.36 3.93
CA ILE A 51 -5.12 4.04 2.70
C ILE A 51 -4.93 5.52 3.00
N ASN A 52 -3.86 6.08 2.46
CA ASN A 52 -3.59 7.51 2.43
C ASN A 52 -3.53 7.98 0.98
N THR A 53 -4.22 9.07 0.69
CA THR A 53 -4.14 9.78 -0.59
C THR A 53 -3.46 11.11 -0.39
N PHE A 54 -2.53 11.46 -1.25
CA PHE A 54 -1.77 12.71 -1.20
C PHE A 54 -2.24 13.61 -2.34
N PRO A 55 -2.61 14.89 -2.12
CA PRO A 55 -2.99 15.82 -3.19
C PRO A 55 -1.79 16.28 -4.03
N ASP A 56 -2.06 16.76 -5.24
CA ASP A 56 -1.08 17.27 -6.21
C ASP A 56 -1.70 18.54 -6.80
N PRO A 57 -1.15 19.73 -6.48
CA PRO A 57 0.08 19.92 -5.69
C PRO A 57 -0.07 19.54 -4.21
N CYS A 58 1.04 19.17 -3.57
CA CYS A 58 1.12 18.97 -2.12
C CYS A 58 0.69 20.26 -1.40
N PRO A 59 -0.24 20.22 -0.43
CA PRO A 59 -0.76 21.41 0.22
C PRO A 59 0.27 22.15 1.07
N LEU A 60 1.34 21.48 1.50
CA LEU A 60 2.43 22.08 2.27
C LEU A 60 3.50 22.73 1.39
N THR A 61 3.92 22.05 0.32
CA THR A 61 5.10 22.46 -0.48
C THR A 61 4.75 23.07 -1.82
N GLY A 62 3.50 22.92 -2.29
CA GLY A 62 3.10 23.30 -3.65
C GLY A 62 3.69 22.43 -4.76
N GLN A 63 4.49 21.41 -4.42
CA GLN A 63 5.15 20.53 -5.39
C GLN A 63 4.38 19.22 -5.57
N THR A 64 4.56 18.56 -6.72
CA THR A 64 4.06 17.21 -6.93
C THR A 64 4.70 16.26 -5.92
N PRO A 65 3.90 15.55 -5.09
CA PRO A 65 4.45 14.57 -4.16
C PRO A 65 5.08 13.41 -4.95
N PRO A 66 6.04 12.66 -4.38
CA PRO A 66 6.60 11.49 -5.05
C PRO A 66 5.59 10.33 -5.22
N TYR A 67 4.58 10.27 -4.34
CA TYR A 67 3.52 9.27 -4.33
C TYR A 67 2.15 9.93 -4.20
N ARG A 68 1.11 9.33 -4.79
CA ARG A 68 -0.28 9.84 -4.71
C ARG A 68 -1.18 8.96 -3.85
N VAL A 69 -0.88 7.66 -3.78
CA VAL A 69 -1.64 6.66 -3.01
C VAL A 69 -0.66 5.77 -2.25
N GLN A 70 -0.92 5.57 -0.96
CA GLN A 70 -0.22 4.58 -0.15
C GLN A 70 -1.21 3.72 0.61
N THR A 71 -0.97 2.42 0.61
CA THR A 71 -1.70 1.45 1.44
C THR A 71 -0.74 0.84 2.43
N THR A 72 -1.02 0.99 3.72
CA THR A 72 -0.26 0.34 4.77
C THR A 72 -1.02 -0.90 5.22
N CYS A 73 -0.35 -2.05 5.21
CA CYS A 73 -0.86 -3.34 5.68
C CYS A 73 -0.02 -3.81 6.88
N TRP A 74 -0.66 -4.43 7.87
CA TRP A 74 0.04 -4.89 9.08
C TRP A 74 -0.03 -6.39 9.26
N PHE A 75 1.11 -6.98 9.61
CA PHE A 75 1.29 -8.41 9.91
C PHE A 75 2.07 -8.58 11.22
N ASP A 76 1.97 -9.76 11.85
CA ASP A 76 2.73 -10.05 13.08
C ASP A 76 4.15 -10.54 12.79
N SER A 77 4.45 -10.97 11.55
CA SER A 77 5.79 -11.37 11.15
C SER A 77 6.04 -11.23 9.64
N VAL A 78 7.30 -11.18 9.24
CA VAL A 78 7.72 -11.23 7.83
C VAL A 78 7.36 -12.58 7.18
N GLU A 79 7.35 -13.67 7.95
CA GLU A 79 6.97 -15.00 7.44
C GLU A 79 5.51 -15.05 6.99
N GLN A 80 4.60 -14.42 7.74
CA GLN A 80 3.20 -14.24 7.35
C GLN A 80 3.08 -13.49 6.02
N LEU A 81 3.81 -12.39 5.87
CA LEU A 81 3.86 -11.63 4.62
C LEU A 81 4.39 -12.50 3.46
N LYS A 82 5.48 -13.24 3.66
CA LYS A 82 6.03 -14.13 2.63
C LYS A 82 4.99 -15.14 2.15
N ASN A 83 4.30 -15.80 3.09
CA ASN A 83 3.23 -16.74 2.77
C ASN A 83 2.08 -16.06 1.99
N ALA A 84 1.68 -14.85 2.40
CA ALA A 84 0.65 -14.07 1.70
C ALA A 84 1.05 -13.74 0.25
N MET A 85 2.31 -13.33 0.05
CA MET A 85 2.85 -13.00 -1.28
C MET A 85 3.01 -14.24 -2.16
N GLU A 86 3.47 -15.36 -1.62
CA GLU A 86 3.61 -16.61 -2.39
C GLU A 86 2.26 -17.18 -2.84
N LYS A 87 1.21 -17.04 -2.02
CA LYS A 87 -0.11 -17.61 -2.31
C LYS A 87 -1.04 -16.66 -3.09
N GLY A 88 -0.81 -15.35 -2.99
CA GLY A 88 -1.72 -14.34 -3.55
C GLY A 88 -1.06 -13.21 -4.35
N GLY A 89 0.27 -13.09 -4.35
CA GLY A 89 1.00 -11.98 -4.94
C GLY A 89 0.72 -11.79 -6.43
N ASP A 90 0.70 -12.88 -7.21
CA ASP A 90 0.47 -12.79 -8.66
C ASP A 90 -0.94 -12.31 -9.01
N LYS A 91 -1.97 -12.79 -8.29
CA LYS A 91 -3.35 -12.34 -8.53
C LYS A 91 -3.52 -10.87 -8.20
N GLY A 92 -2.97 -10.44 -7.06
CA GLY A 92 -2.96 -9.02 -6.69
C GLY A 92 -2.22 -8.17 -7.72
N ARG A 93 -1.05 -8.63 -8.19
CA ARG A 93 -0.23 -7.91 -9.18
C ARG A 93 -0.93 -7.76 -10.53
N LEU A 94 -1.57 -8.82 -11.02
CA LEU A 94 -2.28 -8.79 -12.31
C LEU A 94 -3.51 -7.88 -12.28
N ASP A 95 -4.15 -7.73 -11.12
CA ASP A 95 -5.31 -6.84 -10.97
C ASP A 95 -4.93 -5.34 -10.98
N ILE A 96 -3.64 -5.00 -10.81
CA ILE A 96 -3.16 -3.61 -10.77
C ILE A 96 -3.50 -2.86 -12.06
N GLU A 97 -3.38 -3.52 -13.21
CA GLU A 97 -3.63 -2.90 -14.52
C GLU A 97 -5.10 -2.46 -14.70
N ASN A 98 -6.02 -3.00 -13.90
CA ASN A 98 -7.43 -2.63 -13.95
C ASN A 98 -7.74 -1.27 -13.31
N PHE A 99 -6.87 -0.79 -12.41
CA PHE A 99 -7.11 0.47 -11.69
C PHE A 99 -5.92 1.42 -11.71
N SER A 100 -4.71 1.00 -12.09
CA SER A 100 -3.51 1.83 -12.05
C SER A 100 -2.69 1.67 -13.33
N ASN A 101 -2.17 2.78 -13.85
CA ASN A 101 -1.18 2.75 -14.93
C ASN A 101 0.27 2.56 -14.44
N VAL A 102 0.50 2.49 -13.13
CA VAL A 102 1.83 2.25 -12.56
C VAL A 102 1.81 1.09 -11.57
N GLN A 103 2.94 0.38 -11.50
CA GLN A 103 3.18 -0.61 -10.45
C GLN A 103 3.61 0.09 -9.16
N PRO A 104 3.16 -0.39 -7.99
CA PRO A 104 3.56 0.18 -6.71
C PRO A 104 4.96 -0.29 -6.30
N ILE A 105 5.55 0.48 -5.38
CA ILE A 105 6.76 0.09 -4.65
C ILE A 105 6.33 -0.45 -3.28
N ILE A 106 6.88 -1.61 -2.90
CA ILE A 106 6.60 -2.24 -1.61
C ILE A 106 7.77 -2.00 -0.67
N CYS A 107 7.50 -1.35 0.47
CA CYS A 107 8.45 -1.17 1.56
C CYS A 107 7.99 -1.98 2.77
N VAL A 108 8.90 -2.77 3.35
CA VAL A 108 8.63 -3.52 4.58
C VAL A 108 9.42 -2.87 5.71
N GLY A 109 8.71 -2.40 6.73
CA GLY A 109 9.28 -1.82 7.93
C GLY A 109 8.88 -2.62 9.16
N GLU A 110 9.72 -2.57 10.18
CA GLU A 110 9.35 -3.04 11.51
C GLU A 110 8.59 -1.94 12.26
N LYS A 111 7.73 -2.33 13.20
CA LYS A 111 7.10 -1.35 14.09
C LYS A 111 8.20 -0.65 14.91
N GLY A 112 8.47 0.61 14.57
CA GLY A 112 9.29 1.50 15.38
C GLY A 112 8.61 1.93 16.68
N GLU A 113 9.32 2.73 17.46
CA GLU A 113 8.77 3.36 18.68
C GLU A 113 7.65 4.34 18.31
N ALA A 114 6.57 4.34 19.09
CA ALA A 114 5.48 5.28 18.94
C ALA A 114 5.31 6.03 20.27
N GLY A 115 5.44 7.35 20.24
CA GLY A 115 5.05 8.23 21.33
C GLY A 115 3.56 8.57 21.24
N MET A 116 2.87 8.62 22.37
CA MET A 116 1.59 9.30 22.46
C MET A 116 1.86 10.73 22.93
N MET A 117 1.26 11.73 22.27
CA MET A 117 1.19 13.08 22.83
C MET A 117 0.07 13.06 23.86
N ASP A 118 0.41 13.37 25.11
CA ASP A 118 -0.59 13.65 26.13
C ASP A 118 -1.47 14.79 25.61
N LYS A 119 -2.78 14.58 25.64
CA LYS A 119 -3.73 15.64 25.31
C LYS A 119 -3.77 16.60 26.50
N GLU A 120 -3.35 17.85 26.30
CA GLU A 120 -3.70 18.96 27.19
C GLU A 120 -5.21 19.25 27.14
#